data_AF-A0A673ZMJ3-F1
#
_entry.id   AF-A0A673ZMJ3-F1
#
_cell.length_a   1.000
_cell.length_b   1.000
_cell.length_c   1.000
_cell.angle_alpha   90.00
_cell.angle_beta   90.00
_cell.angle_gamma   90.00
#
_symmetry.space_group_name_H-M   'P 1'
#
loop_
_entity.id
_entity.type
_entity.pdbx_description
1 polymer ?
#
loop_
_entity_poly.entity_id
_entity_poly.type
_entity_poly.pdbx_seq_one_letter_code
_entity_poly.pdbx_strand_id
1 'polypeptide(L)'
;MNRAGVYGGLVFLLLIMTSVEGEGSVSFWRTAVTMTCPDQGYWYDDTIKVNEDQSKEIVVDYDESKKRVYHCEYPYNQFDTETTTYYFYFKGKVCKDCYELNPTVVAGAIIGDLLVTGGVILIVYLRARKKSGPAAPQKPTSRSAGRGPPVVPSPDYEPLSAATRNRDIYASTQTSTQRTG
;
A
#
# COMPACT_ATOMS: atom_id res chain seq x y z
N MET A 1 20.62 33.17 7.12
CA MET A 1 19.15 33.31 6.96
C MET A 1 18.74 32.63 5.67
N ASN A 2 17.99 31.53 5.81
CA ASN A 2 17.86 30.47 4.82
C ASN A 2 16.77 30.81 3.79
N ARG A 3 17.16 31.23 2.59
CA ARG A 3 16.24 31.62 1.48
C ARG A 3 15.67 30.43 0.69
N ALA A 4 15.95 29.19 1.10
CA ALA A 4 15.52 27.98 0.39
C ALA A 4 14.15 27.42 0.84
N GLY A 5 13.64 27.84 2.01
CA GLY A 5 12.38 27.32 2.56
C GLY A 5 11.10 28.00 2.07
N VAL A 6 11.22 29.18 1.44
CA VAL A 6 10.04 30.00 1.07
C VAL A 6 9.44 29.56 -0.27
N TYR A 7 10.27 29.07 -1.20
CA TYR A 7 9.80 28.63 -2.51
C TYR A 7 9.07 27.28 -2.49
N GLY A 8 9.42 26.37 -1.58
CA GLY A 8 8.75 25.07 -1.45
C GLY A 8 7.31 25.17 -0.95
N GLY A 9 7.02 26.13 -0.06
CA GLY A 9 5.66 26.38 0.44
C GLY A 9 4.77 27.10 -0.57
N LEU A 10 5.34 27.98 -1.40
CA LEU A 10 4.59 28.75 -2.40
C LEU A 10 4.08 27.90 -3.58
N VAL A 11 4.80 26.84 -3.96
CA VAL A 11 4.34 25.93 -5.03
C VAL A 11 3.16 25.06 -4.57
N PHE A 12 3.09 24.72 -3.28
CA PHE A 12 1.97 23.93 -2.74
C PHE A 12 0.66 24.73 -2.61
N LEU A 13 0.76 26.07 -2.50
CA LEU A 13 -0.38 26.97 -2.33
C LEU A 13 -1.07 27.37 -3.65
N LEU A 14 -0.47 27.08 -4.81
CA LEU A 14 -1.01 27.42 -6.13
C LEU A 14 -1.86 26.31 -6.77
N LEU A 15 -2.06 25.17 -6.09
CA LEU A 15 -2.99 24.11 -6.51
C LEU A 15 -4.38 24.26 -5.88
N ILE A 16 -4.83 25.50 -5.67
CA ILE A 16 -6.24 25.75 -5.37
C ILE A 16 -6.98 25.63 -6.71
N MET A 17 -7.48 24.42 -6.96
CA MET A 17 -8.39 24.12 -8.07
C MET A 17 -9.53 25.15 -8.02
N THR A 18 -9.56 26.06 -8.98
CA THR A 18 -10.73 26.92 -9.19
C THR A 18 -11.83 26.02 -9.72
N SER A 19 -12.65 25.46 -8.84
CA SER A 19 -13.92 24.87 -9.24
C SER A 19 -14.80 26.01 -9.73
N VAL A 20 -14.98 26.09 -11.04
CA VAL A 20 -16.04 26.92 -11.61
C VAL A 20 -17.32 26.15 -11.33
N GLU A 21 -18.08 26.56 -10.31
CA GLU A 21 -19.43 26.06 -10.08
C GLU A 21 -20.30 26.55 -11.22
N GLY A 22 -20.42 25.73 -12.27
CA GLY A 22 -21.55 25.83 -13.18
C GLY A 22 -22.83 25.53 -12.40
N GLU A 23 -23.94 26.17 -12.78
CA GLU A 23 -25.23 25.95 -12.11
C GLU A 23 -25.72 24.50 -12.23
N GLY A 24 -25.28 23.77 -13.27
CA GLY A 24 -25.46 22.33 -13.41
C GLY A 24 -24.16 21.55 -13.14
N SER A 25 -24.30 20.31 -12.65
CA SER A 25 -23.16 19.43 -12.36
C SER A 25 -23.32 18.05 -12.98
N VAL A 26 -22.19 17.41 -13.30
CA VAL A 26 -22.14 16.03 -13.80
C VAL A 26 -21.16 15.25 -12.94
N SER A 27 -21.61 14.12 -12.39
CA SER A 27 -20.76 13.21 -11.64
C SER A 27 -20.81 11.81 -12.23
N PHE A 28 -19.67 11.13 -12.24
CA PHE A 28 -19.51 9.79 -12.81
C PHE A 28 -19.29 8.80 -11.68
N TRP A 29 -20.04 7.72 -11.68
CA TRP A 29 -19.83 6.60 -10.77
C TRP A 29 -19.93 5.27 -11.52
N ARG A 30 -18.77 4.62 -11.73
CA ARG A 30 -18.65 3.41 -12.55
C ARG A 30 -19.22 3.62 -13.95
N THR A 31 -20.38 3.04 -14.27
CA THR A 31 -21.12 3.23 -15.52
C THR A 31 -22.28 4.20 -15.36
N ALA A 32 -22.68 4.54 -14.14
CA ALA A 32 -23.75 5.50 -13.91
C ALA A 32 -23.22 6.93 -14.01
N VAL A 33 -24.01 7.80 -14.63
CA VAL A 33 -23.78 9.24 -14.67
C VAL A 33 -24.95 9.92 -14.00
N THR A 34 -24.65 10.75 -13.01
CA THR A 34 -25.62 11.60 -12.33
C THR A 34 -25.48 13.02 -12.85
N MET A 35 -26.57 13.56 -13.36
CA MET A 35 -26.65 14.93 -13.88
C MET A 35 -27.58 15.74 -12.99
N THR A 36 -27.17 16.97 -12.69
CA THR A 36 -27.91 17.91 -11.85
C THR A 36 -28.27 19.14 -12.67
N CYS A 37 -29.56 19.38 -12.84
CA CYS A 37 -30.13 20.56 -13.45
C CYS A 37 -30.02 21.77 -12.50
N PRO A 38 -29.87 23.01 -13.01
CA PRO A 38 -29.86 24.22 -12.17
C PRO A 38 -31.07 24.32 -11.24
N ASP A 39 -32.27 23.96 -11.75
CA ASP A 39 -33.53 23.92 -10.99
C ASP A 39 -34.34 22.65 -11.31
N GLN A 40 -35.54 22.52 -10.72
CA GLN A 40 -36.46 21.42 -11.00
C GLN A 40 -36.97 21.51 -12.45
N GLY A 41 -36.65 20.48 -13.24
CA GLY A 41 -36.96 20.48 -14.67
C GLY A 41 -37.37 19.12 -15.22
N TYR A 42 -37.87 19.15 -16.45
CA TYR A 42 -38.08 17.94 -17.25
C TYR A 42 -36.81 17.58 -17.99
N TRP A 43 -36.47 16.30 -17.98
CA TRP A 43 -35.27 15.74 -18.57
C TRP A 43 -35.57 15.10 -19.92
N TYR A 44 -34.64 15.28 -20.84
CA TYR A 44 -34.71 14.74 -22.18
C TYR A 44 -33.39 14.07 -22.55
N ASP A 45 -33.51 12.92 -23.20
CA ASP A 45 -32.43 12.26 -23.93
C ASP A 45 -32.65 12.51 -25.42
N ASP A 46 -31.83 13.38 -25.99
CA ASP A 46 -32.01 13.97 -27.31
C ASP A 46 -33.38 14.65 -27.47
N THR A 47 -34.40 13.94 -27.94
CA THR A 47 -35.77 14.46 -28.09
C THR A 47 -36.80 13.74 -27.23
N ILE A 48 -36.39 12.72 -26.49
CA ILE A 48 -37.28 11.83 -25.74
C ILE A 48 -37.30 12.27 -24.28
N LYS A 49 -38.49 12.58 -23.75
CA LYS A 49 -38.69 12.87 -22.33
C LYS A 49 -38.45 11.61 -21.50
N VAL A 50 -37.58 11.70 -20.48
CA VAL A 50 -37.16 10.54 -19.67
C VAL A 50 -37.70 10.53 -18.24
N ASN A 51 -38.29 11.63 -17.78
CA ASN A 51 -38.96 11.72 -16.47
C ASN A 51 -40.44 12.09 -16.61
N GLU A 52 -41.27 11.57 -15.71
CA GLU A 52 -42.69 11.94 -15.63
C GLU A 52 -42.85 13.29 -14.92
N ASP A 53 -42.23 13.41 -13.74
CA ASP A 53 -42.25 14.58 -12.86
C ASP A 53 -40.95 15.38 -12.92
N GLN A 54 -41.02 16.68 -12.62
CA GLN A 54 -39.84 17.53 -12.54
C GLN A 54 -38.86 17.03 -11.48
N SER A 55 -37.58 16.93 -11.85
CA SER A 55 -36.53 16.54 -10.93
C SER A 55 -35.30 17.41 -11.13
N LYS A 56 -34.59 17.69 -10.03
CA LYS A 56 -33.32 18.39 -10.09
C LYS A 56 -32.19 17.47 -10.57
N GLU A 57 -32.30 16.18 -10.32
CA GLU A 57 -31.26 15.20 -10.65
C GLU A 57 -31.84 14.03 -11.45
N ILE A 58 -31.01 13.44 -12.30
CA ILE A 58 -31.28 12.16 -12.97
C ILE A 58 -30.03 11.30 -12.98
N VAL A 59 -30.21 9.98 -12.88
CA VAL A 59 -29.15 8.98 -12.96
C VAL A 59 -29.40 8.10 -14.18
N VAL A 60 -28.41 8.02 -15.07
CA VAL A 60 -28.50 7.21 -16.30
C VAL A 60 -27.31 6.27 -16.40
N ASP A 61 -27.52 5.09 -16.98
CA ASP A 61 -26.41 4.21 -17.34
C ASP A 61 -25.75 4.73 -18.61
N TYR A 62 -24.50 5.13 -18.49
CA TYR A 62 -23.73 5.73 -19.56
C TYR A 62 -22.99 4.68 -20.36
N ASP A 63 -23.14 4.79 -21.67
CA ASP A 63 -22.54 3.91 -22.65
C ASP A 63 -21.68 4.75 -23.59
N GLU A 64 -20.36 4.60 -23.52
CA GLU A 64 -19.39 5.36 -24.33
C GLU A 64 -19.62 5.18 -25.84
N SER A 65 -20.22 4.06 -26.26
CA SER A 65 -20.52 3.79 -27.67
C SER A 65 -21.69 4.62 -28.20
N LYS A 66 -22.56 5.11 -27.30
CA LYS A 66 -23.76 5.87 -27.65
C LYS A 66 -23.47 7.36 -27.50
N LYS A 67 -23.54 8.09 -28.61
CA LYS A 67 -23.55 9.56 -28.57
C LYS A 67 -24.95 10.00 -28.14
N ARG A 68 -25.11 10.31 -26.86
CA ARG A 68 -26.33 10.88 -26.29
C ARG A 68 -26.08 12.32 -25.88
N VAL A 69 -27.08 13.17 -26.05
CA VAL A 69 -27.08 14.56 -25.58
C VAL A 69 -28.25 14.68 -24.63
N TYR A 70 -27.95 14.98 -23.37
CA TYR A 70 -28.99 15.18 -22.36
C TYR A 70 -29.25 16.66 -22.18
N HIS A 71 -30.49 17.02 -21.90
CA HIS A 71 -30.83 18.38 -21.48
C HIS A 71 -31.98 18.37 -20.49
N CYS A 72 -32.07 19.44 -19.70
CA CYS A 72 -33.22 19.69 -18.85
C CYS A 72 -33.88 21.02 -19.24
N GLU A 73 -35.21 21.06 -19.16
CA GLU A 73 -36.01 22.28 -19.31
C GLU A 73 -36.60 22.65 -17.95
N TYR A 74 -36.29 23.85 -17.48
CA TYR A 74 -36.74 24.35 -16.18
C TYR A 74 -37.24 25.80 -16.29
N PRO A 75 -38.17 26.23 -15.43
CA PRO A 75 -38.63 27.62 -15.43
C PRO A 75 -37.53 28.53 -14.90
N TYR A 76 -37.22 29.63 -15.60
CA TYR A 76 -36.18 30.58 -15.15
C TYR A 76 -36.59 31.31 -13.86
N ASN A 77 -37.88 31.61 -13.71
CA ASN A 77 -38.48 32.18 -12.51
C ASN A 77 -39.85 31.55 -12.25
N GLN A 78 -40.28 31.55 -10.99
CA GLN A 78 -41.62 31.06 -10.58
C GLN A 78 -42.79 31.85 -11.21
N PHE A 79 -42.51 33.02 -11.81
CA PHE A 79 -43.49 33.89 -12.46
C PHE A 79 -43.38 33.93 -13.99
N ASP A 80 -42.36 33.28 -14.57
CA ASP A 80 -42.17 33.23 -16.02
C ASP A 80 -42.82 31.98 -16.62
N THR A 81 -43.44 32.15 -17.79
CA THR A 81 -43.91 31.03 -18.61
C THR A 81 -42.83 30.49 -19.56
N GLU A 82 -41.69 31.18 -19.68
CA GLU A 82 -40.59 30.76 -20.53
C GLU A 82 -39.69 29.75 -19.80
N THR A 83 -39.51 28.58 -20.43
CA THR A 83 -38.62 27.54 -19.94
C THR A 83 -37.23 27.72 -20.52
N THR A 84 -36.20 27.64 -19.69
CA THR A 84 -34.80 27.62 -20.11
C THR A 84 -34.34 26.18 -20.30
N THR A 85 -33.66 25.93 -21.43
CA THR A 85 -33.05 24.63 -21.72
C THR A 85 -31.58 24.63 -21.36
N TYR A 86 -31.15 23.71 -20.50
CA TYR A 86 -29.76 23.51 -20.14
C TYR A 86 -29.23 22.18 -20.69
N TYR A 87 -28.18 22.25 -21.51
CA TYR A 87 -27.61 21.10 -22.20
C TYR A 87 -26.39 20.54 -21.47
N PHE A 88 -26.32 19.21 -21.41
CA PHE A 88 -25.20 18.46 -20.85
C PHE A 88 -24.42 17.80 -21.98
N TYR A 89 -23.19 18.30 -22.20
CA TYR A 89 -22.22 17.69 -23.11
C TYR A 89 -21.05 17.15 -22.30
N PHE A 90 -21.01 15.84 -22.11
CA PHE A 90 -19.93 15.18 -21.38
C PHE A 90 -19.44 13.96 -22.14
N LYS A 91 -18.13 13.72 -22.03
CA LYS A 91 -17.47 12.52 -22.55
C LYS A 91 -16.57 11.96 -21.46
N GLY A 92 -17.05 10.91 -20.80
CA GLY A 92 -16.29 10.17 -19.81
C GLY A 92 -15.83 8.81 -20.35
N LYS A 93 -14.73 8.29 -19.80
CA LYS A 93 -14.43 6.85 -19.86
C LYS A 93 -15.00 6.22 -18.61
N VAL A 94 -15.91 5.27 -18.78
CA VAL A 94 -16.55 4.54 -17.68
C VAL A 94 -16.00 3.13 -17.60
N CYS A 95 -15.96 2.57 -16.39
CA CYS A 95 -15.55 1.19 -16.18
C CYS A 95 -16.28 0.57 -14.99
N LYS A 96 -16.76 -0.65 -15.20
CA LYS A 96 -17.58 -1.39 -14.24
C LYS A 96 -16.86 -1.65 -12.92
N ASP A 97 -15.58 -2.00 -13.00
CA ASP A 97 -14.74 -2.40 -11.86
C ASP A 97 -13.72 -1.32 -11.44
N CYS A 98 -13.86 -0.10 -11.96
CA CYS A 98 -13.08 1.02 -11.47
C CYS A 98 -13.70 1.57 -10.19
N TYR A 99 -12.84 1.80 -9.22
CA TYR A 99 -13.19 2.48 -7.99
C TYR A 99 -12.49 3.83 -7.99
N GLU A 100 -13.24 4.88 -7.67
CA GLU A 100 -12.63 6.17 -7.44
C GLU A 100 -11.68 6.05 -6.24
N LEU A 101 -10.42 6.43 -6.46
CA LEU A 101 -9.36 6.23 -5.48
C LEU A 101 -9.48 7.30 -4.39
N ASN A 102 -10.22 7.01 -3.31
CA ASN A 102 -10.28 7.89 -2.16
C ASN A 102 -8.96 7.78 -1.36
N PRO A 103 -8.15 8.85 -1.26
CA PRO A 103 -6.85 8.81 -0.59
C PRO A 103 -6.94 8.34 0.86
N THR A 104 -8.04 8.65 1.54
CA THR A 104 -8.27 8.25 2.94
C THR A 104 -8.48 6.75 3.06
N VAL A 105 -9.25 6.15 2.15
CA VAL A 105 -9.49 4.70 2.13
C VAL A 105 -8.19 3.96 1.83
N VAL A 106 -7.40 4.44 0.87
CA VAL A 106 -6.10 3.86 0.53
C VAL A 106 -5.13 3.97 1.70
N ALA A 107 -5.03 5.14 2.34
CA ALA A 107 -4.18 5.33 3.51
C ALA A 107 -4.59 4.40 4.66
N GLY A 108 -5.89 4.27 4.92
CA GLY A 108 -6.43 3.33 5.90
C GLY A 108 -6.06 1.88 5.60
N ALA A 109 -6.15 1.45 4.33
CA ALA A 109 -5.76 0.11 3.91
C ALA A 109 -4.26 -0.15 4.13
N ILE A 110 -3.39 0.81 3.80
CA ILE A 110 -1.93 0.70 4.02
C ILE A 110 -1.61 0.60 5.52
N ILE A 111 -2.19 1.47 6.35
CA ILE A 111 -1.98 1.45 7.80
C ILE A 111 -2.47 0.12 8.38
N GLY A 112 -3.66 -0.34 7.96
CA GLY A 112 -4.21 -1.62 8.38
C GLY A 112 -3.29 -2.79 8.05
N ASP A 113 -2.74 -2.84 6.82
CA ASP A 113 -1.81 -3.87 6.40
C ASP A 113 -0.52 -3.89 7.24
N LEU A 114 0.05 -2.72 7.54
CA LEU A 114 1.24 -2.61 8.39
C LEU A 114 0.97 -3.11 9.81
N LEU A 115 -0.20 -2.80 10.38
CA LEU A 115 -0.58 -3.25 11.72
C LEU A 115 -0.81 -4.76 11.77
N VAL A 116 -1.50 -5.32 10.77
CA VAL A 116 -1.75 -6.76 10.68
C VAL A 116 -0.42 -7.51 10.50
N THR A 117 0.38 -7.10 9.53
CA THR A 117 1.70 -7.69 9.27
C THR A 117 2.60 -7.57 10.51
N GLY A 118 2.68 -6.39 11.13
CA GLY A 118 3.44 -6.18 12.37
C GLY A 118 2.94 -7.04 13.53
N GLY A 119 1.62 -7.17 13.68
CA GLY A 119 1.00 -8.03 14.69
C GLY A 119 1.35 -9.50 14.50
N VAL A 120 1.28 -10.01 13.26
CA VAL A 120 1.68 -11.39 12.94
C VAL A 120 3.16 -11.63 13.27
N ILE A 121 4.05 -10.71 12.88
CA ILE A 121 5.48 -10.78 13.20
C ILE A 121 5.69 -10.85 14.72
N LEU A 122 5.01 -10.00 15.49
CA LEU A 122 5.14 -9.99 16.94
C LEU A 122 4.66 -11.31 17.57
N ILE A 123 3.53 -11.85 17.13
CA ILE A 123 3.00 -13.13 17.62
C ILE A 123 4.00 -14.26 17.35
N VAL A 124 4.52 -14.34 16.13
CA VAL A 124 5.51 -15.35 15.74
C VAL A 124 6.78 -15.19 16.57
N TYR A 125 7.29 -13.97 16.72
CA TYR A 125 8.45 -13.66 17.53
C TYR A 125 8.27 -14.11 18.99
N LEU A 126 7.13 -13.79 19.62
CA LEU A 126 6.84 -14.17 20.99
C LEU A 126 6.74 -15.69 21.17
N ARG A 127 6.15 -16.41 20.20
CA ARG A 127 6.09 -17.87 20.23
C ARG A 127 7.46 -18.52 20.01
N ALA A 128 8.23 -18.01 19.06
CA ALA A 128 9.59 -18.46 18.82
C ALA A 128 10.44 -18.28 20.08
N ARG A 129 10.39 -17.09 20.70
CA ARG A 129 11.12 -16.76 21.94
C ARG A 129 10.69 -17.60 23.13
N LYS A 130 9.42 -17.98 23.24
CA LYS A 130 8.95 -18.94 24.27
C LYS A 130 9.45 -20.36 24.04
N LYS A 131 9.73 -20.75 22.78
CA LYS A 131 10.25 -22.07 22.42
C LYS A 131 11.78 -22.15 22.53
N SER A 132 12.49 -21.04 22.34
CA SER A 132 13.90 -20.90 22.70
C SER A 132 14.03 -20.63 24.21
N GLY A 133 13.88 -21.68 25.02
CA GLY A 133 14.30 -21.64 26.43
C GLY A 133 15.78 -21.24 26.58
N PRO A 134 16.24 -20.86 27.78
CA PRO A 134 17.65 -20.56 28.01
C PRO A 134 18.49 -21.72 27.48
N ALA A 135 19.56 -21.40 26.73
CA ALA A 135 20.50 -22.41 26.26
C ALA A 135 20.81 -23.32 27.45
N ALA A 136 20.55 -24.63 27.31
CA ALA A 136 20.80 -25.58 28.38
C ALA A 136 22.19 -25.29 28.93
N PRO A 137 22.37 -25.14 30.26
CA PRO A 137 23.65 -24.78 30.84
C PRO A 137 24.69 -25.71 30.21
N GLN A 138 25.63 -25.11 29.48
CA GLN A 138 26.73 -25.83 28.87
C GLN A 138 27.38 -26.58 30.02
N LYS A 139 27.14 -27.89 30.10
CA LYS A 139 27.70 -28.74 31.15
C LYS A 139 29.20 -28.49 31.05
N PRO A 140 29.87 -27.95 32.09
CA PRO A 140 31.29 -27.68 32.01
C PRO A 140 31.93 -28.97 31.54
N THR A 141 32.60 -28.92 30.39
CA THR A 141 33.27 -30.07 29.82
C THR A 141 34.11 -30.66 30.94
N SER A 142 33.79 -31.89 31.34
CA SER A 142 34.53 -32.61 32.37
C SER A 142 36.00 -32.43 32.05
N ARG A 143 36.72 -31.63 32.85
CA ARG A 143 38.17 -31.56 32.75
C ARG A 143 38.62 -32.99 33.00
N SER A 144 39.09 -33.67 31.94
CA SER A 144 39.68 -34.98 32.08
C SER A 144 40.72 -34.87 33.19
N ALA A 145 40.51 -35.60 34.28
CA ALA A 145 41.47 -35.71 35.35
C ALA A 145 42.85 -36.00 34.74
N GLY A 146 43.85 -35.21 35.15
CA GLY A 146 45.28 -35.42 34.90
C GLY A 146 45.67 -36.09 33.59
N ARG A 147 45.93 -35.30 32.53
CA ARG A 147 46.93 -35.74 31.56
C ARG A 147 48.27 -35.83 32.32
N GLY A 148 48.90 -37.00 32.27
CA GLY A 148 50.23 -37.25 32.82
C GLY A 148 51.29 -36.27 32.28
N PRO A 149 52.55 -36.36 32.77
CA PRO A 149 53.57 -35.37 32.49
C PRO A 149 53.76 -35.16 30.98
N PRO A 150 54.09 -33.93 30.54
CA PRO A 150 54.19 -33.61 29.13
C PRO A 150 55.22 -34.53 28.45
N VAL A 151 54.83 -35.11 27.32
CA VAL A 151 55.74 -35.84 26.44
C VAL A 151 56.85 -34.89 26.02
N VAL A 152 58.09 -35.27 26.32
CA VAL A 152 59.29 -34.52 25.93
C VAL A 152 59.37 -34.51 24.40
N PRO A 153 59.43 -33.34 23.73
CA PRO A 153 59.60 -33.30 22.29
C PRO A 153 60.91 -33.99 21.89
N SER A 154 60.88 -34.80 20.83
CA SER A 154 62.07 -35.39 20.23
C SER A 154 63.11 -34.31 19.89
N PRO A 155 64.40 -34.50 20.20
CA PRO A 155 65.44 -33.47 20.03
C PRO A 155 65.65 -33.03 18.57
N ASP A 156 65.15 -33.82 17.61
CA ASP A 156 65.28 -33.54 16.17
C ASP A 156 64.22 -32.58 15.62
N TYR A 157 63.30 -32.08 16.45
CA TYR A 157 62.29 -31.11 16.03
C TYR A 157 62.33 -29.86 16.90
N GLU A 158 62.38 -28.71 16.24
CA GLU A 158 62.25 -27.40 16.89
C GLU A 158 60.85 -27.27 17.51
N PRO A 159 60.73 -26.79 18.77
CA PRO A 159 59.43 -26.60 19.41
C PRO A 159 58.61 -25.56 18.63
N LEU A 160 57.41 -25.94 18.19
CA LEU A 160 56.52 -25.04 17.45
C LEU A 160 56.23 -23.77 18.28
N SER A 161 56.50 -22.61 17.67
CA SER A 161 56.23 -21.32 18.31
C SER A 161 54.72 -21.14 18.56
N ALA A 162 54.37 -20.59 19.73
CA ALA A 162 52.98 -20.30 20.06
C ALA A 162 52.34 -19.27 19.11
N ALA A 163 53.14 -18.45 18.43
CA ALA A 163 52.69 -17.43 17.49
C ALA A 163 52.27 -18.01 16.12
N THR A 164 52.79 -19.17 15.74
CA THR A 164 52.45 -19.88 14.49
C THR A 164 51.49 -21.05 14.69
N ARG A 165 50.93 -21.21 15.90
CA ARG A 165 49.94 -22.24 16.23
C ARG A 165 48.59 -21.92 15.59
N ASN A 166 48.48 -22.13 14.28
CA ASN A 166 47.21 -21.96 13.58
C ASN A 166 46.26 -23.12 13.94
N ARG A 167 44.97 -22.82 14.18
CA ARG A 167 43.93 -23.82 14.48
C ARG A 167 43.27 -24.34 13.20
N ASP A 168 44.07 -24.57 12.17
CA ASP A 168 43.53 -24.98 10.88
C ASP A 168 42.95 -26.39 10.94
N ILE A 169 41.84 -26.56 10.24
CA ILE A 169 40.94 -27.72 10.26
C ILE A 169 41.65 -29.04 9.90
N TYR A 170 42.81 -28.98 9.25
CA TYR A 170 43.56 -30.16 8.81
C TYR A 170 44.63 -30.66 9.81
N ALA A 171 44.78 -30.05 10.98
CA ALA A 171 45.84 -30.39 11.94
C ALA A 171 45.59 -31.66 12.79
N SER A 172 44.52 -32.42 12.54
CA SER A 172 44.26 -33.69 13.23
C SER A 172 44.35 -34.87 12.27
N THR A 173 45.50 -35.54 12.23
CA THR A 173 45.57 -36.92 11.75
C THR A 173 45.20 -37.84 12.92
N GLN A 174 44.07 -38.53 12.82
CA GLN A 174 43.74 -39.61 13.75
C GLN A 174 44.58 -40.83 13.39
N THR A 175 45.51 -41.21 14.26
CA THR A 175 46.23 -42.47 14.16
C THR A 175 45.28 -43.61 14.56
N SER A 176 44.70 -44.29 13.56
CA SER A 176 43.97 -45.54 13.79
C SER A 176 44.98 -46.69 13.89
N THR A 177 45.33 -47.08 15.11
CA THR A 177 46.05 -48.34 15.36
C THR A 177 45.10 -49.37 15.93
N GLN A 178 44.61 -50.21 15.01
CA GLN A 178 44.34 -51.64 15.09
C GLN A 178 44.60 -52.31 16.47
N ARG A 179 43.55 -52.88 17.06
CA ARG A 179 43.65 -53.79 18.21
C ARG A 179 43.19 -55.19 17.78
N THR A 180 44.16 -56.03 17.46
CA THR A 180 44.08 -57.49 17.61
C THR A 180 44.16 -57.83 19.10
N GLY A 181 43.45 -58.89 19.50
CA GLY A 181 43.45 -59.44 20.86
C GLY A 181 42.05 -59.86 21.26
#